data_AF-L0NI10-F1
#
_entry.id   AF-L0NI10-F1
#
_cell.length_a   1.000
_cell.length_b   1.000
_cell.length_c   1.000
_cell.angle_alpha   90.00
_cell.angle_beta   90.00
_cell.angle_gamma   90.00
#
_symmetry.space_group_name_H-M   'P 1'
#
loop_
_entity.id
_entity.type
_entity.pdbx_description
1 polymer ?
#
loop_
_entity_poly.entity_id
_entity_poly.type
_entity_poly.pdbx_seq_one_letter_code
_entity_poly.pdbx_strand_id
1 'polypeptide(L)'
;MRDLCFLAPVPIVVGVGYPAQIESVLGATAFLNDRPSWQRDRLYSLALKACRAALAGEIEAETARTAFTAFARRHGLLAYEDDHLPAILTDAPADARQPV
;
A
#
# COMPACT_ATOMS: atom_id res chain seq x y z
N MET A 1 13.30 5.40 15.22
CA MET A 1 12.87 5.37 13.82
C MET A 1 11.37 5.08 13.83
N ARG A 2 10.54 5.78 13.05
CA ARG A 2 9.11 5.46 12.97
C ARG A 2 8.91 4.42 11.87
N ASP A 3 8.30 3.30 12.20
CA ASP A 3 7.95 2.28 11.22
C ASP A 3 6.73 2.73 10.42
N LEU A 4 7.00 3.22 9.21
CA LEU A 4 5.97 3.59 8.21
C LEU A 4 5.72 2.44 7.22
N CYS A 5 6.45 1.34 7.37
CA CYS A 5 6.25 0.12 6.61
C CYS A 5 5.02 -0.61 7.12
N PHE A 6 4.30 -1.24 6.21
CA PHE A 6 3.20 -2.12 6.53
C PHE A 6 3.74 -3.49 6.93
N LEU A 7 3.01 -4.18 7.81
CA LEU A 7 3.35 -5.56 8.18
C LEU A 7 3.20 -6.51 6.98
N ALA A 8 2.18 -6.25 6.17
CA ALA A 8 1.96 -6.93 4.90
C ALA A 8 1.72 -5.87 3.80
N PRO A 9 2.39 -5.99 2.65
CA PRO A 9 2.17 -5.05 1.56
C PRO A 9 0.74 -5.16 1.01
N VAL A 10 0.24 -4.05 0.46
CA VAL A 10 -1.09 -4.00 -0.17
C VAL A 10 -0.92 -4.14 -1.68
N PRO A 11 -1.44 -5.23 -2.29
CA PRO A 11 -1.38 -5.42 -3.72
C PRO A 11 -2.38 -4.54 -4.45
N ILE A 12 -1.89 -3.71 -5.35
CA ILE A 12 -2.72 -2.87 -6.20
C ILE A 12 -2.43 -3.12 -7.67
N VAL A 13 -3.44 -3.01 -8.52
CA VAL A 13 -3.27 -2.98 -9.97
C VAL A 13 -2.94 -1.56 -10.37
N VAL A 14 -1.76 -1.36 -10.96
CA VAL A 14 -1.31 -0.08 -11.53
C VAL A 14 -1.20 -0.18 -13.04
N GLY A 15 -1.70 0.82 -13.76
CA GLY A 15 -1.62 0.87 -15.22
C GLY A 15 -2.31 -0.32 -15.93
N VAL A 16 -1.71 -0.78 -17.03
CA VAL A 16 -2.22 -1.89 -17.86
C VAL A 16 -1.94 -3.25 -17.19
N GLY A 17 -2.61 -3.51 -16.06
CA GLY A 17 -2.74 -4.85 -15.48
C GLY A 17 -1.53 -5.38 -14.70
N TYR A 18 -0.54 -4.56 -14.38
CA TYR A 18 0.61 -5.01 -13.57
C TYR A 18 0.32 -4.84 -12.07
N PRO A 19 0.47 -5.91 -11.27
CA PRO A 19 0.37 -5.80 -9.82
C PRO A 19 1.60 -5.07 -9.27
N ALA A 20 1.37 -4.04 -8.47
CA ALA A 20 2.38 -3.39 -7.64
C ALA A 20 2.03 -3.62 -6.16
N GLN A 21 3.08 -3.68 -5.34
CA GLN A 21 2.96 -3.87 -3.89
C GLN A 21 3.22 -2.51 -3.23
N ILE A 22 2.26 -2.00 -2.48
CA ILE A 22 2.47 -0.82 -1.64
C ILE A 22 2.90 -1.30 -0.25
N GLU A 23 4.16 -1.05 0.09
CA GLU A 23 4.80 -1.57 1.31
C GLU A 23 4.79 -0.56 2.47
N SER A 24 4.36 0.69 2.23
CA SER A 24 4.45 1.74 3.24
C SER A 24 3.39 2.84 3.11
N VAL A 25 3.20 3.58 4.19
CA VAL A 25 2.34 4.79 4.25
C VAL A 25 2.77 5.84 3.23
N LEU A 26 4.08 5.98 2.99
CA LEU A 26 4.61 6.91 1.98
C LEU A 26 4.20 6.49 0.57
N GLY A 27 4.34 5.21 0.24
CA GLY A 27 3.88 4.66 -1.04
C GLY A 27 2.38 4.83 -1.24
N ALA A 28 1.58 4.55 -0.20
CA ALA A 28 0.13 4.75 -0.22
C ALA A 28 -0.25 6.22 -0.46
N THR A 29 0.44 7.15 0.22
CA THR A 29 0.21 8.59 0.08
C THR A 29 0.56 9.08 -1.33
N ALA A 30 1.67 8.62 -1.91
CA ALA A 30 2.06 8.96 -3.27
C ALA A 30 1.02 8.46 -4.28
N PHE A 31 0.56 7.21 -4.14
CA PHE A 31 -0.49 6.64 -4.98
C PHE A 31 -1.82 7.43 -4.90
N LEU A 32 -2.20 7.86 -3.70
CA LEU A 32 -3.38 8.71 -3.52
C LEU A 32 -3.19 10.11 -4.14
N ASN A 33 -2.01 10.70 -4.07
CA ASN A 33 -1.79 12.02 -4.67
C ASN A 33 -1.84 12.01 -6.21
N ASP A 34 -1.45 10.90 -6.83
CA ASP A 34 -1.50 10.72 -8.28
C ASP A 34 -2.94 10.59 -8.82
N ARG A 35 -3.92 10.30 -7.94
CA ARG A 35 -5.32 10.13 -8.36
C ARG A 35 -5.96 11.43 -8.88
N PRO A 36 -6.65 11.39 -10.03
CA PRO A 36 -7.38 12.52 -10.58
C PRO A 36 -8.58 12.90 -9.71
N SER A 37 -8.99 14.16 -9.77
CA SER A 37 -10.00 14.76 -8.89
C SER A 37 -11.37 14.05 -8.92
N TRP A 38 -11.77 13.50 -10.07
CA TRP A 38 -13.04 12.78 -10.22
C TRP A 38 -13.09 11.43 -9.51
N GLN A 39 -11.94 10.88 -9.09
CA GLN A 39 -11.85 9.65 -8.29
C GLN A 39 -11.67 9.92 -6.78
N ARG A 40 -11.66 11.20 -6.36
CA ARG A 40 -11.46 11.61 -4.97
C ARG A 40 -12.77 11.61 -4.20
N ASP A 41 -13.23 10.41 -3.85
CA ASP A 41 -14.45 10.20 -3.09
C ASP A 41 -14.24 10.30 -1.56
N ARG A 42 -15.26 9.91 -0.78
CA ARG A 42 -15.14 9.92 0.70
C ARG A 42 -14.08 8.93 1.19
N LEU A 43 -13.90 7.79 0.51
CA LEU A 43 -12.88 6.82 0.89
C LEU A 43 -11.48 7.29 0.56
N TYR A 44 -11.30 7.98 -0.57
CA TYR A 44 -10.06 8.69 -0.87
C TYR A 44 -9.66 9.62 0.27
N SER A 45 -10.60 10.46 0.71
CA SER A 45 -10.37 11.43 1.77
C SER A 45 -10.04 10.76 3.11
N LEU A 46 -10.69 9.63 3.40
CA LEU A 46 -10.43 8.84 4.60
C LEU A 46 -9.04 8.21 4.57
N ALA A 47 -8.67 7.54 3.48
CA ALA A 47 -7.37 6.92 3.31
C ALA A 47 -6.24 7.95 3.38
N LEU A 48 -6.40 9.11 2.73
CA LEU A 48 -5.41 10.18 2.77
C LEU A 48 -5.24 10.79 4.17
N LYS A 49 -6.34 10.97 4.91
CA LYS A 49 -6.30 11.43 6.30
C LYS A 49 -5.59 10.42 7.20
N ALA A 50 -5.91 9.14 7.07
CA ALA A 50 -5.25 8.08 7.83
C ALA A 50 -3.75 8.02 7.53
N CYS A 51 -3.35 8.10 6.25
CA CYS A 51 -1.94 8.14 5.89
C CYS A 51 -1.22 9.36 6.49
N ARG A 52 -1.84 10.53 6.47
CA ARG A 52 -1.28 11.75 7.09
C ARG A 52 -1.16 11.64 8.61
N ALA A 53 -2.17 11.08 9.27
CA ALA A 53 -2.14 10.82 10.71
C ALA A 53 -0.99 9.84 11.07
N ALA A 54 -0.77 8.80 10.26
CA ALA A 54 0.35 7.88 10.47
C ALA A 54 1.71 8.56 10.26
N LEU A 55 1.85 9.43 9.25
CA LEU A 55 3.05 10.24 9.04
C LEU A 55 3.32 11.22 10.20
N ALA A 56 2.26 11.77 10.79
CA ALA A 56 2.33 12.61 11.99
C ALA A 56 2.62 11.80 13.27
N GLY A 57 2.49 10.48 13.23
CA GLY A 57 2.64 9.60 14.38
C GLY A 57 1.43 9.60 15.32
N GLU A 58 0.27 10.03 14.85
CA GLU A 58 -1.00 10.01 15.59
C GLU A 58 -1.62 8.61 15.60
N ILE A 59 -1.37 7.80 14.56
CA ILE A 59 -1.82 6.42 14.42
C ILE A 59 -0.71 5.51 13.89
N GLU A 60 -0.91 4.21 14.02
CA GLU A 60 0.00 3.19 13.48
C GLU A 60 -0.11 3.05 11.95
N ALA A 61 0.98 2.64 11.31
CA ALA A 61 1.02 2.39 9.87
C ALA A 61 -0.04 1.35 9.44
N GLU A 62 -0.29 0.33 10.26
CA GLU A 62 -1.27 -0.72 9.96
C GLU A 62 -2.73 -0.21 10.00
N THR A 63 -3.00 0.80 10.83
CA THR A 63 -4.31 1.48 10.82
C THR A 63 -4.49 2.25 9.51
N ALA A 64 -3.45 2.95 9.04
CA ALA A 64 -3.48 3.63 7.75
C ALA A 64 -3.60 2.65 6.58
N ARG A 65 -2.91 1.50 6.66
CA ARG A 65 -3.03 0.40 5.69
C ARG A 65 -4.47 -0.08 5.57
N THR A 66 -5.16 -0.32 6.67
CA THR A 66 -6.56 -0.78 6.67
C THR A 66 -7.47 0.19 5.89
N ALA A 67 -7.31 1.50 6.11
CA ALA A 67 -8.07 2.52 5.38
C ALA A 67 -7.72 2.53 3.89
N PHE A 68 -6.45 2.34 3.54
CA PHE A 68 -5.99 2.24 2.16
C PHE A 68 -6.52 0.98 1.45
N THR A 69 -6.48 -0.19 2.11
CA THR A 69 -7.03 -1.45 1.57
C THR A 69 -8.53 -1.34 1.33
N ALA A 70 -9.29 -0.73 2.24
CA ALA A 70 -10.72 -0.49 2.05
C ALA A 70 -11.01 0.41 0.83
N PHE A 71 -10.19 1.45 0.64
CA PHE A 71 -10.24 2.27 -0.57
C PHE A 71 -9.93 1.43 -1.82
N ALA A 72 -8.81 0.70 -1.83
CA ALA A 72 -8.41 -0.12 -2.96
C ALA A 72 -9.48 -1.16 -3.34
N ARG A 73 -10.08 -1.82 -2.35
CA ARG A 73 -11.15 -2.80 -2.54
C ARG A 73 -12.38 -2.17 -3.20
N ARG A 74 -12.86 -1.03 -2.68
CA ARG A 74 -14.04 -0.33 -3.22
C ARG A 74 -13.83 0.11 -4.66
N HIS A 75 -12.62 0.55 -5.00
CA HIS A 75 -12.29 1.03 -6.34
C HIS A 75 -11.85 -0.09 -7.30
N GLY A 76 -11.93 -1.37 -6.90
CA GLY A 76 -11.56 -2.50 -7.74
C GLY A 76 -10.07 -2.54 -8.08
N LEU A 77 -9.23 -2.00 -7.20
CA LEU A 77 -7.79 -1.83 -7.44
C LEU A 77 -6.97 -2.95 -6.81
N LEU A 78 -7.53 -3.78 -5.94
CA LEU A 78 -6.79 -4.89 -5.35
C LEU A 78 -6.46 -5.92 -6.42
N ALA A 79 -5.17 -6.30 -6.52
CA ALA A 79 -4.74 -7.29 -7.51
C ALA A 79 -5.16 -8.72 -7.14
N TYR A 80 -5.30 -9.01 -5.85
CA TYR A 80 -5.89 -10.23 -5.30
C TYR A 80 -6.64 -9.90 -4.01
N GLU A 81 -7.72 -10.63 -3.71
CA GLU A 81 -8.39 -10.51 -2.41
C GLU A 81 -7.46 -11.01 -1.30
N ASP A 82 -7.54 -10.36 -0.14
CA ASP A 82 -6.60 -10.34 1.01
C ASP A 82 -6.23 -11.74 1.60
N ASP A 83 -6.76 -12.83 1.06
CA ASP A 83 -6.61 -14.19 1.61
C ASP A 83 -5.53 -15.04 0.92
N HIS A 84 -5.04 -14.63 -0.25
CA HIS A 84 -4.11 -15.46 -1.03
C HIS A 84 -2.95 -14.63 -1.60
N LEU A 85 -1.99 -14.26 -0.75
CA LEU A 85 -0.61 -14.14 -1.21
C LEU A 85 -0.16 -15.55 -1.66
N PRO A 86 0.03 -15.85 -2.96
CA PRO A 86 0.82 -17.03 -3.28
C PRO A 86 2.23 -16.77 -2.73
N ALA A 87 2.75 -17.68 -1.91
CA ALA A 87 4.08 -17.64 -1.28
C ALA A 87 5.27 -17.58 -2.28
N ILE A 88 5.00 -17.25 -3.55
CA ILE A 88 5.95 -17.24 -4.66
C ILE A 88 6.69 -15.88 -4.75
N LEU A 89 6.21 -14.83 -4.08
CA LEU A 89 6.88 -13.51 -4.05
C LEU A 89 7.70 -13.25 -2.78
N THR A 90 7.85 -14.23 -1.88
CA THR A 90 8.68 -14.09 -0.68
C THR A 90 10.15 -14.50 -0.90
N ASP A 91 10.55 -14.86 -2.12
CA ASP A 91 11.96 -15.10 -2.42
C ASP A 91 12.69 -13.77 -2.70
N ALA A 92 13.09 -13.12 -1.61
CA ALA A 92 14.26 -12.25 -1.65
C ALA A 92 15.36 -12.89 -0.79
N PRO A 93 16.42 -13.43 -1.41
CA PRO A 93 17.74 -13.33 -0.86
C PRO A 93 18.46 -12.20 -1.59
N ALA A 94 18.42 -11.00 -1.02
CA ALA A 94 19.49 -10.03 -1.25
C ALA A 94 20.74 -10.46 -0.43
N ASP A 95 21.24 -11.68 -0.68
CA ASP A 95 22.59 -12.08 -0.34
C ASP A 95 23.30 -12.48 -1.64
N ALA A 96 23.84 -11.46 -2.30
CA ALA A 96 24.92 -11.62 -3.26
C ALA A 96 26.13 -10.88 -2.72
N ARG A 97 26.63 -11.33 -1.56
CA ARG A 97 28.08 -11.34 -1.36
C ARG A 97 28.63 -12.32 -2.39
N GLN A 98 29.16 -11.82 -3.51
CA GLN A 98 30.05 -12.60 -4.36
C GLN A 98 31.49 -12.39 -3.89
N PRO A 99 32.13 -13.37 -3.24
CA PRO A 99 33.55 -13.60 -3.36
C PRO A 99 33.79 -14.59 -4.51
N VAL A 100 34.50 -14.17 -5.56
CA VAL A 100 35.55 -14.96 -6.24
C VAL A 100 36.67 -14.03 -6.68
#